data_AF-A0A3S1XE46-F1
#
_entry.id   AF-A0A3S1XE46-F1
#
_cell.length_a   1.000
_cell.length_b   1.000
_cell.length_c   1.000
_cell.angle_alpha   90.00
_cell.angle_beta   90.00
_cell.angle_gamma   90.00
#
_symmetry.space_group_name_H-M   'P 1'
#
loop_
_entity.id
_entity.type
_entity.pdbx_description
1 polymer ?
#
loop_
_entity_poly.entity_id
_entity_poly.type
_entity_poly.pdbx_seq_one_letter_code
_entity_poly.pdbx_strand_id
1 'polypeptide(L)' 'MTEASPWWTPDVHADRRPRLMLRNGIAAGLRDWFAAHDFVEVQTAALQVSPGNEAHLAAFATEAVGPDGARAPPYL' A
#
# COMPACT_ATOMS: atom_id res chain seq x y z
N MET A 1 -13.70 -6.17 31.23
CA MET A 1 -13.32 -6.12 29.81
C MET A 1 -11.82 -6.31 29.74
N THR A 2 -11.33 -7.27 28.96
CA THR A 2 -9.89 -7.52 28.80
C THR A 2 -9.34 -6.54 27.78
N GLU A 3 -8.31 -5.78 28.14
CA GLU A 3 -7.62 -4.88 27.23
C GLU A 3 -6.73 -5.68 26.28
N ALA A 4 -6.69 -5.29 24.99
CA ALA A 4 -5.84 -5.97 24.03
C ALA A 4 -4.37 -5.67 24.30
N SER A 5 -3.51 -6.68 24.14
CA SER A 5 -2.06 -6.46 24.15
C SER A 5 -1.70 -5.38 23.12
N PRO A 6 -0.75 -4.49 23.43
CA PRO A 6 -0.27 -3.52 22.46
C PRO A 6 0.21 -4.17 21.18
N TRP A 7 -0.09 -3.59 20.01
CA TRP A 7 0.17 -4.25 18.72
C TRP A 7 1.65 -4.53 18.43
N TRP A 8 2.56 -3.86 19.16
CA TRP A 8 4.00 -3.96 19.04
C TRP A 8 4.63 -5.00 19.97
N THR A 9 3.86 -5.74 20.78
CA THR A 9 4.44 -6.79 21.62
C THR A 9 4.90 -7.99 20.77
N PRO A 10 5.99 -8.67 21.15
CA PRO A 10 6.56 -9.78 20.36
C PRO A 10 5.58 -10.94 20.11
N ASP A 11 4.72 -11.23 21.08
CA ASP A 11 3.67 -12.26 21.04
C ASP A 11 2.61 -11.95 19.97
N VAL A 12 2.15 -10.70 19.86
CA VAL A 12 1.20 -10.29 18.80
C VAL A 12 1.82 -10.47 17.41
N HIS A 13 3.12 -10.18 17.26
CA HIS A 13 3.83 -10.45 16.02
C HIS A 13 3.96 -11.95 15.75
N ALA A 14 4.31 -12.75 16.76
CA ALA A 14 4.45 -14.20 16.64
C ALA A 14 3.14 -14.85 16.15
N ASP A 15 1.99 -14.41 16.67
CA ASP A 15 0.67 -14.89 16.26
C ASP A 15 0.28 -14.51 14.83
N ARG A 16 0.76 -13.36 14.35
CA ARG A 16 0.52 -12.88 12.97
C ARG A 16 1.50 -13.50 11.97
N ARG A 17 2.69 -13.90 12.40
CA ARG A 17 3.79 -14.33 11.53
C ARG A 17 3.40 -15.44 10.54
N PRO A 18 2.69 -16.53 10.93
CA PRO A 18 2.30 -17.56 9.98
C PRO A 18 1.43 -17.03 8.83
N ARG A 19 0.49 -16.12 9.13
CA ARG A 19 -0.38 -15.49 8.13
C ARG A 19 0.38 -14.53 7.22
N LEU A 20 1.34 -13.80 7.77
CA LEU A 20 2.21 -12.91 6.99
C LEU A 20 3.12 -13.69 6.04
N MET A 21 3.66 -14.84 6.48
CA MET A 21 4.45 -15.71 5.62
C MET A 21 3.60 -16.29 4.47
N LEU A 22 2.36 -16.70 4.74
CA LEU A 22 1.45 -17.16 3.70
C LEU A 22 1.15 -16.05 2.68
N ARG A 23 0.85 -14.83 3.16
CA ARG A 23 0.66 -13.66 2.28
C ARG A 23 1.88 -13.39 1.40
N ASN A 24 3.08 -13.51 1.96
CA ASN A 24 4.32 -13.37 1.20
C ASN A 24 4.43 -14.42 0.08
N GLY A 25 4.11 -15.69 0.40
CA GLY A 25 4.08 -16.77 -0.60
C GLY A 25 3.09 -16.51 -1.74
N ILE A 26 1.88 -16.05 -1.42
CA ILE A 26 0.87 -15.69 -2.44
C ILE A 26 1.37 -14.55 -3.33
N ALA A 27 1.94 -13.50 -2.73
CA ALA A 27 2.46 -12.36 -3.48
C ALA A 27 3.64 -12.73 -4.39
N ALA A 28 4.51 -13.66 -3.96
CA ALA A 28 5.59 -14.19 -4.79
C ALA A 28 5.03 -15.01 -5.97
N GLY A 29 4.14 -15.96 -5.69
CA GLY A 29 3.55 -16.81 -6.74
C GLY A 29 2.78 -16.02 -7.82
N LEU A 30 2.12 -14.92 -7.43
CA LEU A 30 1.46 -14.03 -8.40
C LEU A 30 2.48 -13.37 -9.35
N ARG A 31 3.59 -12.87 -8.82
CA ARG A 31 4.65 -12.26 -9.64
C ARG A 31 5.31 -13.27 -10.55
N ASP A 32 5.62 -14.46 -10.02
CA ASP A 32 6.23 -15.55 -10.79
C ASP A 32 5.34 -15.95 -11.97
N TRP A 33 4.02 -16.03 -11.76
CA TRP A 33 3.07 -16.33 -12.83
C TRP A 33 3.11 -15.28 -13.95
N PHE A 34 3.05 -13.99 -13.61
CA PHE A 34 3.11 -12.92 -14.62
C PHE A 34 4.46 -12.90 -15.35
N ALA A 35 5.57 -13.08 -14.63
CA ALA A 35 6.90 -13.15 -15.21
C ALA A 35 7.03 -14.32 -16.20
N ALA A 36 6.42 -15.47 -15.90
CA ALA A 36 6.39 -16.62 -16.80
C ALA A 36 5.57 -16.40 -18.09
N HIS A 37 4.76 -15.34 -18.15
CA HIS A 37 3.97 -14.94 -19.33
C HIS A 37 4.48 -13.63 -19.94
N ASP A 38 5.75 -13.30 -19.72
CA ASP A 38 6.45 -12.14 -20.30
C ASP A 38 5.85 -10.76 -19.91
N PHE A 39 5.11 -10.68 -18.80
CA PHE A 39 4.68 -9.40 -18.26
C PHE A 39 5.84 -8.70 -17.53
N VAL A 40 5.93 -7.39 -17.72
CA VAL A 40 6.90 -6.53 -17.02
C VAL A 40 6.23 -5.89 -15.81
N GLU A 41 6.73 -6.18 -14.61
CA GLU A 41 6.31 -5.50 -13.39
C GLU A 41 6.80 -4.03 -13.41
N VAL A 42 5.90 -3.09 -13.15
CA VAL A 42 6.21 -1.66 -13.06
C VAL A 42 5.78 -1.09 -11.73
N GLN A 43 6.50 -0.08 -11.27
CA GLN A 43 6.13 0.73 -10.11
C GLN A 43 5.68 2.10 -10.58
N THR A 44 4.50 2.53 -10.16
CA THR A 44 3.93 3.83 -10.50
C THR A 44 3.92 4.75 -9.29
N ALA A 45 3.84 6.06 -9.52
CA ALA A 45 3.74 7.03 -8.44
C ALA A 45 2.44 6.80 -7.64
N ALA A 46 2.53 6.80 -6.30
CA ALA A 46 1.35 6.67 -5.45
C ALA A 46 0.49 7.95 -5.47
N LEU A 47 1.15 9.11 -5.53
CA LEU A 47 0.50 10.42 -5.60
C LEU A 47 0.20 10.81 -7.05
N GLN A 48 -1.04 11.19 -7.32
CA GLN A 48 -1.56 11.49 -8.65
C GLN A 48 -2.12 12.91 -8.72
N VAL A 49 -2.12 13.49 -9.92
CA VAL A 49 -2.71 14.81 -10.18
C VAL A 49 -4.24 14.74 -10.22
N SER A 50 -4.79 13.57 -10.60
CA SER A 50 -6.23 13.31 -10.63
C SER A 50 -6.63 12.39 -9.47
N PRO A 51 -7.77 12.63 -8.81
CA PRO A 51 -8.28 11.77 -7.73
C PRO A 51 -8.85 10.42 -8.22
N GLY A 52 -8.68 10.08 -9.50
CA GLY A 52 -9.23 8.88 -10.11
C GLY A 52 -10.61 9.09 -10.74
N ASN A 53 -11.10 8.06 -11.44
CA ASN A 53 -12.34 8.09 -12.22
C ASN A 53 -13.45 7.20 -11.62
N GLU A 54 -13.26 6.66 -10.41
CA GLU A 54 -14.29 5.85 -9.74
C GLU A 54 -15.25 6.75 -8.98
N ALA A 55 -16.52 6.76 -9.39
CA ALA A 55 -17.52 7.73 -8.92
C ALA A 55 -17.82 7.62 -7.41
N HIS A 56 -17.57 6.47 -6.80
CA HIS A 56 -17.89 6.20 -5.40
C HIS A 56 -16.70 6.31 -4.45
N LEU A 57 -15.49 6.51 -4.97
CA LEU A 57 -14.29 6.62 -4.15
C LEU A 57 -13.90 8.08 -3.99
N ALA A 58 -13.55 8.44 -2.75
CA ALA A 58 -12.96 9.73 -2.42
C ALA A 58 -11.48 9.52 -2.12
N ALA A 59 -10.61 10.03 -3.00
CA ALA A 59 -9.17 9.96 -2.80
C ALA A 59 -8.71 10.81 -1.62
N PHE A 60 -7.65 10.38 -0.95
CA PHE A 60 -7.02 11.20 0.08
C PHE A 60 -6.25 12.33 -0.60
N ALA A 61 -6.50 13.58 -0.20
CA ALA A 61 -5.74 14.73 -0.68
C ALA A 61 -4.59 15.07 0.29
N THR A 62 -3.45 15.47 -0.27
CA THR A 62 -2.34 16.07 0.48
C THR A 62 -1.84 17.32 -0.27
N GLU A 63 -0.82 18.00 0.25
CA GLU A 63 -0.22 19.17 -0.39
C GLU A 63 1.27 18.93 -0.68
N ALA A 64 1.65 19.07 -1.94
CA ALA A 64 3.04 19.19 -2.33
C ALA A 64 3.44 20.68 -2.21
N VAL A 65 4.45 20.96 -1.38
CA VAL A 65 4.97 22.32 -1.18
C VAL A 65 6.29 22.45 -1.96
N GLY A 66 6.31 23.36 -2.94
CA GLY A 66 7.48 23.64 -3.76
C GLY A 66 8.51 24.52 -3.05
N PRO A 67 9.76 24.58 -3.55
CA PRO A 67 10.82 25.41 -2.97
C PRO A 67 10.54 26.92 -3.01
N ASP A 68 9.68 27.36 -3.93
CA ASP A 68 9.17 28.74 -4.07
C ASP A 68 7.95 29.02 -3.18
N GLY A 69 7.51 28.04 -2.39
CA GLY A 69 6.32 28.11 -1.56
C GLY A 69 5.01 27.81 -2.30
N ALA A 70 5.06 27.49 -3.60
CA ALA A 70 3.87 27.09 -4.35
C ALA A 70 3.28 25.79 -3.77
N ARG A 71 1.96 25.65 -3.84
CA ARG A 71 1.22 24.49 -3.33
C ARG A 71 0.39 23.87 -4.44
N ALA A 72 0.50 22.56 -4.58
CA ALA A 72 -0.32 21.78 -5.49
C ALA A 72 -0.93 20.58 -4.73
N PRO A 73 -2.20 20.22 -4.99
CA PRO A 73 -2.82 19.09 -4.32
C PRO A 73 -2.64 17.79 -5.13
N PRO A 74 -1.78 16.85 -4.71
CA PRO A 74 -1.83 15.49 -5.19
C PRO A 74 -2.81 14.63 -4.38
N TYR A 75 -3.23 13.53 -4.99
CA TYR A 75 -4.22 12.58 -4.48
C TYR A 75 -3.62 11.18 -4.35
N LEU A 76 -4.06 10.42 -3.34
CA LEU A 76 -3.73 9.01 -3.09
C LEU A 76 -4.97 8.12 -3.20
#